data_AF-A0A6B2V6W3-F1
#
_entry.id   AF-A0A6B2V6W3-F1
#
_cell.length_a   1.000
_cell.length_b   1.000
_cell.length_c   1.000
_cell.angle_alpha   90.00
_cell.angle_beta   90.00
_cell.angle_gamma   90.00
#
_symmetry.space_group_name_H-M   'P 1'
#
loop_
_entity.id
_entity.type
_entity.pdbx_description
1 polymer ?
#
loop_
_entity_poly.entity_id
_entity_poly.type
_entity_poly.pdbx_seq_one_letter_code
_entity_poly.pdbx_strand_id
1 'polypeptide(L)'
;MTAPGRRSSTFTRLLRHGFTDASAAERLLESPELAPVRSDPVLLEALGGTADPDLALGGLVRLLEAQPSPTARRELLDTLIAAKPLRDRLLGVLGASAALGDHLARHAGDWHVLVTYEPRDLHPGVEEFERGLADADDPLSLRVAYRRCLLAIAARDVCGTTGVAQTAAELADLATATLRAALRIASAAAPEDAARCRLAVVAMGKCGGHELNYVSDVDVIFVGEAAETADGGDGGDGDETAALRAATRLASHMMRICSETTVEGSIWPVDANLRPEGRNGPLVRTLSSHLAYYQRWAKTWEFQALLKARPVAGDVELGARYADALAPLVWQAAERDNFVADVQKMRRRVVENIPVAEVERELKLGPGGLRDVEFAVQLLQLVHGRADASLRSGTTLDALQALAAGGYVGRTDAVQLDEAYRFLRFVEHRIQLYQLRRTHLLPDDEAGLRRLGRSLGLRADPAAELVREWKRHTSVVRRLHEKLFYRPLLDAVAQLAPGEARLSPEAARERLVALGYADPAAALRHLEALASGVTRKAAIQRTLLPVLLGWFADSADPDAGLLNFRKVSDALGKTPWYLRLLRDEGAAAENLARVLSAGRLAPDLLMRAPEAVALLG
;
A
#
# COMPACT_ATOMS: atom_id res chain seq x y z
N MET A 1 -33.26 -14.02 -46.77
CA MET A 1 -32.99 -14.45 -45.39
C MET A 1 -31.90 -15.50 -45.44
N THR A 2 -30.65 -15.10 -45.22
CA THR A 2 -29.50 -16.00 -45.12
C THR A 2 -29.61 -16.75 -43.79
N ALA A 3 -29.58 -18.09 -43.85
CA ALA A 3 -29.56 -18.94 -42.67
C ALA A 3 -28.33 -18.60 -41.79
N PRO A 4 -28.46 -18.52 -40.46
CA PRO A 4 -27.30 -18.34 -39.60
C PRO A 4 -26.40 -19.58 -39.74
N GLY A 5 -25.19 -19.38 -40.26
CA GLY A 5 -24.22 -20.45 -40.47
C GLY A 5 -23.96 -21.24 -39.17
N ARG A 6 -23.94 -22.57 -39.28
CA ARG A 6 -23.54 -23.46 -38.18
C ARG A 6 -22.16 -23.03 -37.67
N ARG A 7 -22.09 -22.57 -36.42
CA ARG A 7 -20.84 -22.25 -35.71
C ARG A 7 -19.94 -23.50 -35.66
N SER A 8 -18.64 -23.33 -35.88
CA SER A 8 -17.67 -24.43 -35.90
C SER A 8 -17.55 -25.12 -34.52
N SER A 9 -17.00 -26.34 -34.48
CA SER A 9 -16.68 -27.01 -33.20
C SER A 9 -15.58 -26.27 -32.43
N THR A 10 -14.63 -25.65 -33.12
CA THR A 10 -13.53 -24.85 -32.55
C THR A 10 -14.05 -23.58 -31.87
N PHE A 11 -14.97 -22.85 -32.50
CA PHE A 11 -15.62 -21.67 -31.94
C PHE A 11 -16.26 -21.96 -30.58
N THR A 12 -16.98 -23.08 -30.49
CA THR A 12 -17.63 -23.49 -29.24
C THR A 12 -16.61 -23.87 -28.17
N ARG A 13 -15.50 -24.51 -28.55
CA ARG A 13 -14.40 -24.82 -27.62
C ARG A 13 -13.75 -23.55 -27.08
N LEU A 14 -13.45 -22.57 -27.92
CA LEU A 14 -12.85 -21.29 -27.50
C LEU A 14 -13.73 -20.56 -26.47
N LEU A 15 -15.04 -20.49 -26.70
CA LEU A 15 -15.96 -19.89 -25.71
C LEU A 15 -15.92 -20.63 -24.35
N ARG A 16 -15.82 -21.97 -24.35
CA ARG A 16 -15.69 -22.75 -23.10
C ARG A 16 -14.37 -22.49 -22.36
N HIS A 17 -13.30 -22.16 -23.08
CA HIS A 17 -12.02 -21.76 -22.50
C HIS A 17 -11.97 -20.28 -22.10
N GLY A 18 -13.07 -19.53 -22.30
CA GLY A 18 -13.22 -18.18 -21.76
C GLY A 18 -12.81 -17.06 -22.70
N PHE A 19 -12.51 -17.37 -23.97
CA PHE A 19 -12.33 -16.38 -25.04
C PHE A 19 -13.62 -15.58 -25.24
N THR A 20 -13.46 -14.27 -25.44
CA THR A 20 -14.55 -13.31 -25.65
C THR A 20 -14.73 -12.99 -27.12
N ASP A 21 -13.67 -13.05 -27.94
CA ASP A 21 -13.72 -12.95 -29.40
C ASP A 21 -13.22 -14.26 -30.04
N ALA A 22 -14.03 -15.30 -29.93
CA ALA A 22 -13.72 -16.62 -30.49
C ALA A 22 -13.47 -16.59 -32.01
N SER A 23 -14.07 -15.64 -32.75
CA SER A 23 -13.83 -15.48 -34.19
C SER A 23 -12.44 -14.94 -34.49
N ALA A 24 -11.96 -13.94 -33.73
CA ALA A 24 -10.60 -13.45 -33.85
C ALA A 24 -9.58 -14.50 -33.39
N ALA A 25 -9.88 -15.21 -32.30
CA ALA A 25 -9.03 -16.28 -31.81
C ALA A 25 -8.86 -17.42 -32.83
N GLU A 26 -9.93 -17.83 -33.53
CA GLU A 26 -9.81 -18.79 -34.65
C GLU A 26 -8.85 -18.28 -35.74
N ARG A 27 -8.96 -17.01 -36.15
CA ARG A 27 -8.06 -16.44 -37.17
C ARG A 27 -6.61 -16.44 -36.72
N LEU A 28 -6.35 -16.13 -35.46
CA LEU A 28 -4.99 -16.15 -34.90
C LEU A 28 -4.43 -17.58 -34.81
N LEU A 29 -5.25 -18.57 -34.42
CA LEU A 29 -4.83 -19.97 -34.40
C LEU A 29 -4.50 -20.52 -35.79
N GLU A 30 -5.13 -20.00 -36.85
CA GLU A 30 -4.83 -20.34 -38.24
C GLU A 30 -3.62 -19.58 -38.83
N SER A 31 -2.92 -18.77 -38.02
CA SER A 31 -1.68 -18.11 -38.44
C SER A 31 -0.56 -19.13 -38.77
N PRO A 32 0.31 -18.84 -39.75
CA PRO A 32 1.46 -19.70 -40.06
C PRO A 32 2.36 -19.98 -38.85
N GLU A 33 2.48 -19.01 -37.96
CA GLU A 33 3.29 -19.05 -36.73
C GLU A 33 2.83 -20.16 -35.79
N LEU A 34 1.52 -20.39 -35.69
CA LEU A 34 0.92 -21.39 -34.79
C LEU A 34 0.61 -22.72 -35.46
N ALA A 35 0.83 -22.86 -36.78
CA ALA A 35 0.54 -24.08 -37.53
C ALA A 35 1.02 -25.39 -36.86
N PRO A 36 2.20 -25.47 -36.20
CA PRO A 36 2.65 -26.69 -35.52
C PRO A 36 1.83 -27.07 -34.28
N VAL A 37 1.20 -26.09 -33.61
CA VAL A 37 0.56 -26.26 -32.29
C VAL A 37 -0.92 -25.84 -32.27
N ARG A 38 -1.50 -25.40 -33.38
CA ARG A 38 -2.87 -24.83 -33.45
C ARG A 38 -3.97 -25.76 -32.93
N SER A 39 -3.75 -27.08 -32.97
CA SER A 39 -4.69 -28.09 -32.48
C SER A 39 -4.25 -28.76 -31.17
N ASP A 40 -3.15 -28.30 -30.58
CA ASP A 40 -2.59 -28.84 -29.35
C ASP A 40 -3.54 -28.54 -28.16
N PRO A 41 -4.03 -29.57 -27.45
CA PRO A 41 -4.96 -29.38 -26.34
C PRO A 41 -4.30 -28.69 -25.13
N VAL A 42 -2.99 -28.90 -24.92
CA VAL A 42 -2.23 -28.30 -23.81
C VAL A 42 -2.14 -26.79 -23.98
N LEU A 43 -1.91 -26.32 -25.21
CA LEU A 43 -1.90 -24.89 -25.51
C LEU A 43 -3.27 -24.25 -25.23
N LEU A 44 -4.35 -24.86 -25.72
CA LEU A 44 -5.70 -24.32 -25.55
C LEU A 44 -6.13 -24.29 -24.07
N GLU A 45 -5.80 -25.34 -23.31
CA GLU A 45 -6.06 -25.40 -21.88
C GLU A 45 -5.29 -24.31 -21.13
N ALA A 46 -4.00 -24.14 -21.42
CA ALA A 46 -3.16 -23.13 -20.79
C ALA A 46 -3.63 -21.69 -21.11
N LEU A 47 -4.01 -21.41 -22.37
CA LEU A 47 -4.62 -20.14 -22.76
C LEU A 47 -5.93 -19.88 -22.02
N GLY A 48 -6.80 -20.89 -21.90
CA GLY A 48 -8.03 -20.77 -21.12
C GLY A 48 -7.80 -20.56 -19.62
N GLY A 49 -6.61 -20.92 -19.14
CA GLY A 49 -6.13 -20.70 -17.78
C GLY A 49 -5.66 -19.26 -17.52
N THR A 50 -5.51 -18.39 -18.51
CA THR A 50 -5.03 -17.01 -18.27
C THR A 50 -6.15 -16.06 -17.83
N ALA A 51 -5.77 -14.86 -17.39
CA ALA A 51 -6.72 -13.81 -17.03
C ALA A 51 -7.57 -13.36 -18.24
N ASP A 52 -6.92 -13.16 -19.38
CA ASP A 52 -7.51 -12.79 -20.67
C ASP A 52 -6.95 -13.70 -21.79
N PRO A 53 -7.68 -14.76 -22.21
CA PRO A 53 -7.21 -15.70 -23.23
C PRO A 53 -7.01 -15.07 -24.60
N ASP A 54 -7.83 -14.08 -24.97
CA ASP A 54 -7.72 -13.36 -26.24
C ASP A 54 -6.41 -12.55 -26.26
N LEU A 55 -6.12 -11.83 -25.16
CA LEU A 55 -4.88 -11.08 -25.00
C LEU A 55 -3.65 -12.00 -25.01
N ALA A 56 -3.71 -13.13 -24.30
CA ALA A 56 -2.62 -14.09 -24.24
C ALA A 56 -2.27 -14.65 -25.62
N LEU A 57 -3.29 -15.05 -26.40
CA LEU A 57 -3.11 -15.58 -27.76
C LEU A 57 -2.55 -14.50 -28.70
N GLY A 58 -3.10 -13.29 -28.67
CA GLY A 58 -2.59 -12.17 -29.48
C GLY A 58 -1.14 -11.81 -29.15
N GLY A 59 -0.78 -11.77 -27.86
CA GLY A 59 0.58 -11.56 -27.39
C GLY A 59 1.55 -12.66 -27.81
N LEU A 60 1.10 -13.93 -27.77
CA LEU A 60 1.91 -15.08 -28.20
C LEU A 60 2.22 -15.01 -29.70
N VAL A 61 1.23 -14.73 -30.54
CA VAL A 61 1.43 -14.60 -32.00
C VAL A 61 2.44 -13.49 -32.29
N ARG A 62 2.29 -12.31 -31.68
CA ARG A 62 3.23 -11.19 -31.86
C ARG A 62 4.65 -11.54 -31.43
N LEU A 63 4.82 -12.29 -30.33
CA LEU A 63 6.13 -12.76 -29.89
C LEU A 63 6.75 -13.76 -30.88
N LEU A 64 5.95 -14.66 -31.48
CA LEU A 64 6.40 -15.62 -32.49
C LEU A 64 6.78 -14.94 -33.81
N GLU A 65 6.04 -13.91 -34.22
CA GLU A 65 6.35 -13.05 -35.37
C GLU A 65 7.67 -12.32 -35.17
N ALA A 66 7.93 -11.83 -33.96
CA ALA A 66 9.13 -11.07 -33.61
C ALA A 66 10.41 -11.92 -33.43
N GLN A 67 10.30 -13.26 -33.44
CA GLN A 67 11.49 -14.12 -33.34
C GLN A 67 12.43 -13.93 -34.54
N PRO A 68 13.76 -13.86 -34.34
CA PRO A 68 14.72 -13.48 -35.37
C PRO A 68 14.88 -14.53 -36.47
N SER A 69 14.45 -15.77 -36.25
CA SER A 69 14.55 -16.86 -37.22
C SER A 69 13.45 -17.92 -37.03
N PRO A 70 13.15 -18.73 -38.07
CA PRO A 70 12.26 -19.89 -37.93
C PRO A 70 12.72 -20.90 -36.89
N THR A 71 14.03 -21.02 -36.66
CA THR A 71 14.60 -21.91 -35.63
C THR A 71 14.28 -21.40 -34.23
N ALA A 72 14.50 -20.11 -33.96
CA ALA A 72 14.15 -19.49 -32.68
C ALA A 72 12.64 -19.56 -32.39
N ARG A 73 11.81 -19.38 -33.43
CA ARG A 73 10.36 -19.58 -33.33
C ARG A 73 10.00 -21.01 -32.93
N ARG A 74 10.64 -22.01 -33.55
CA ARG A 74 10.41 -23.42 -33.22
C ARG A 74 10.87 -23.74 -31.80
N GLU A 75 12.03 -23.24 -31.39
CA GLU A 75 12.53 -23.40 -30.02
C GLU A 75 11.55 -22.86 -28.97
N LEU A 76 11.00 -21.65 -29.19
CA LEU A 76 9.98 -21.09 -28.31
C LEU A 76 8.73 -21.98 -28.25
N LEU A 77 8.22 -22.44 -29.39
CA LEU A 77 7.04 -23.31 -29.45
C LEU A 77 7.28 -24.66 -28.76
N ASP A 78 8.39 -25.32 -29.08
CA ASP A 78 8.74 -26.62 -28.51
C ASP A 78 8.90 -26.50 -26.98
N THR A 79 9.54 -25.43 -26.51
CA THR A 79 9.69 -25.17 -25.07
C THR A 79 8.35 -24.83 -24.42
N LEU A 80 7.49 -24.04 -25.07
CA LEU A 80 6.13 -23.72 -24.59
C LEU A 80 5.29 -24.99 -24.40
N ILE A 81 5.38 -25.96 -25.31
CA ILE A 81 4.61 -27.22 -25.19
C ILE A 81 5.26 -28.15 -24.17
N ALA A 82 6.57 -28.33 -24.21
CA ALA A 82 7.28 -29.30 -23.36
C ALA A 82 7.41 -28.85 -21.89
N ALA A 83 7.62 -27.56 -21.63
CA ALA A 83 7.93 -27.04 -20.30
C ALA A 83 6.75 -26.30 -19.68
N LYS A 84 6.00 -27.00 -18.79
CA LYS A 84 4.87 -26.41 -18.05
C LYS A 84 5.23 -25.10 -17.30
N PRO A 85 6.37 -24.99 -16.58
CA PRO A 85 6.69 -23.76 -15.86
C PRO A 85 6.83 -22.53 -16.78
N LEU A 86 7.53 -22.69 -17.92
CA LEU A 86 7.63 -21.61 -18.91
C LEU A 86 6.25 -21.27 -19.47
N ARG A 87 5.46 -22.28 -19.85
CA ARG A 87 4.14 -22.09 -20.43
C ARG A 87 3.22 -21.28 -19.53
N ASP A 88 3.13 -21.66 -18.26
CA ASP A 88 2.25 -21.00 -17.31
C ASP A 88 2.69 -19.54 -17.07
N ARG A 89 4.01 -19.30 -16.95
CA ARG A 89 4.59 -17.97 -16.76
C ARG A 89 4.38 -17.07 -17.97
N LEU A 90 4.76 -17.54 -19.16
CA LEU A 90 4.66 -16.77 -20.39
C LEU A 90 3.20 -16.45 -20.72
N LEU A 91 2.32 -17.45 -20.75
CA LEU A 91 0.90 -17.22 -21.05
C LEU A 91 0.20 -16.46 -19.93
N GLY A 92 0.58 -16.71 -18.66
CA GLY A 92 0.08 -15.96 -17.51
C GLY A 92 0.36 -14.46 -17.63
N VAL A 93 1.60 -14.08 -17.98
CA VAL A 93 1.96 -12.68 -18.20
C VAL A 93 1.25 -12.11 -19.41
N LEU A 94 1.28 -12.81 -20.55
CA LEU A 94 0.65 -12.33 -21.78
C LEU A 94 -0.86 -12.14 -21.62
N GLY A 95 -1.53 -12.96 -20.81
CA GLY A 95 -2.95 -12.79 -20.49
C GLY A 95 -3.25 -11.78 -19.39
N ALA A 96 -2.25 -11.34 -18.61
CA ALA A 96 -2.42 -10.37 -17.54
C ALA A 96 -1.97 -8.96 -17.91
N SER A 97 -1.04 -8.80 -18.86
CA SER A 97 -0.40 -7.53 -19.18
C SER A 97 -0.20 -7.33 -20.68
N ALA A 98 -0.96 -6.39 -21.25
CA ALA A 98 -0.75 -5.92 -22.61
C ALA A 98 0.62 -5.24 -22.75
N ALA A 99 1.04 -4.48 -21.73
CA ALA A 99 2.30 -3.74 -21.76
C ALA A 99 3.54 -4.65 -21.70
N LEU A 100 3.52 -5.74 -20.95
CA LEU A 100 4.61 -6.72 -20.98
C LEU A 100 4.57 -7.58 -22.26
N GLY A 101 3.40 -7.81 -22.84
CA GLY A 101 3.29 -8.38 -24.19
C GLY A 101 3.92 -7.49 -25.26
N ASP A 102 3.73 -6.17 -25.19
CA ASP A 102 4.38 -5.20 -26.08
C ASP A 102 5.91 -5.19 -25.90
N HIS A 103 6.38 -5.29 -24.65
CA HIS A 103 7.81 -5.40 -24.35
C HIS A 103 8.41 -6.67 -24.97
N LEU A 104 7.78 -7.83 -24.78
CA LEU A 104 8.21 -9.09 -25.37
C LEU A 104 8.19 -9.09 -26.91
N ALA A 105 7.22 -8.42 -27.53
CA ALA A 105 7.19 -8.28 -28.99
C ALA A 105 8.34 -7.40 -29.53
N ARG A 106 8.84 -6.44 -28.73
CA ARG A 106 9.98 -5.58 -29.11
C ARG A 106 11.33 -6.21 -28.78
N HIS A 107 11.41 -6.87 -27.62
CA HIS A 107 12.60 -7.51 -27.07
C HIS A 107 12.37 -9.02 -27.00
N ALA A 108 12.23 -9.64 -28.17
CA ALA A 108 11.81 -11.03 -28.32
C ALA A 108 12.76 -12.07 -27.71
N GLY A 109 13.95 -11.68 -27.25
CA GLY A 109 14.85 -12.54 -26.47
C GLY A 109 14.50 -12.62 -24.98
N ASP A 110 13.70 -11.68 -24.44
CA ASP A 110 13.50 -11.58 -23.00
C ASP A 110 12.60 -12.67 -22.41
N TRP A 111 11.91 -13.47 -23.24
CA TRP A 111 11.17 -14.64 -22.74
C TRP A 111 12.09 -15.67 -22.07
N HIS A 112 13.40 -15.68 -22.37
CA HIS A 112 14.37 -16.56 -21.70
C HIS A 112 14.44 -16.33 -20.18
N VAL A 113 14.13 -15.11 -19.70
CA VAL A 113 14.06 -14.83 -18.25
C VAL A 113 12.98 -15.66 -17.55
N LEU A 114 12.00 -16.17 -18.31
CA LEU A 114 10.90 -17.00 -17.81
C LEU A 114 11.23 -18.50 -17.79
N VAL A 115 12.32 -18.91 -18.46
CA VAL A 115 12.75 -20.31 -18.57
C VAL A 115 13.34 -20.81 -17.27
N THR A 116 14.12 -19.98 -16.56
CA THR A 116 14.85 -20.39 -15.37
C THR A 116 13.90 -20.83 -14.27
N TYR A 117 13.94 -22.11 -13.94
CA TYR A 117 13.22 -22.71 -12.82
C TYR A 117 14.24 -23.46 -11.96
N GLU A 118 14.66 -22.85 -10.86
CA GLU A 118 15.32 -23.58 -9.79
C GLU A 118 14.27 -24.06 -8.76
N PRO A 119 14.46 -25.23 -8.12
CA PRO A 119 13.54 -25.79 -7.12
C PRO A 119 13.29 -24.89 -5.90
N ARG A 120 14.11 -23.85 -5.73
CA ARG A 120 13.83 -22.68 -4.93
C ARG A 120 13.82 -21.51 -5.91
N ASP A 121 12.64 -21.01 -6.25
CA ASP A 121 12.52 -19.74 -6.97
C ASP A 121 13.09 -18.67 -6.02
N LEU A 122 14.41 -18.45 -6.10
CA LEU A 122 15.15 -17.54 -5.24
C LEU A 122 14.53 -16.16 -5.43
N HIS A 123 13.84 -15.69 -4.40
CA HIS A 123 13.28 -14.36 -4.38
C HIS A 123 14.42 -13.37 -4.59
N PRO A 124 14.48 -12.69 -5.75
CA PRO A 124 15.61 -11.84 -6.07
C PRO A 124 15.66 -10.70 -5.07
N GLY A 125 16.77 -10.62 -4.33
CA GLY A 125 17.11 -9.43 -3.57
C GLY A 125 17.72 -8.36 -4.47
N VAL A 126 18.09 -7.24 -3.86
CA VAL A 126 18.72 -6.10 -4.54
C VAL A 126 19.94 -6.53 -5.39
N GLU A 127 20.80 -7.42 -4.89
CA GLU A 127 22.01 -7.87 -5.59
C GLU A 127 21.72 -8.62 -6.90
N GLU A 128 20.64 -9.42 -6.96
CA GLU A 128 20.25 -10.11 -8.19
C GLU A 128 19.72 -9.12 -9.23
N PHE A 129 18.93 -8.14 -8.79
CA PHE A 129 18.46 -7.07 -9.66
C PHE A 129 19.62 -6.19 -10.16
N GLU A 130 20.59 -5.86 -9.30
CA GLU A 130 21.79 -5.15 -9.71
C GLU A 130 22.56 -5.89 -10.79
N ARG A 131 22.69 -7.23 -10.69
CA ARG A 131 23.27 -8.05 -11.76
C ARG A 131 22.45 -7.97 -13.05
N GLY A 132 21.12 -8.05 -12.97
CA GLY A 132 20.22 -7.92 -14.13
C GLY A 132 20.27 -6.54 -14.82
N LEU A 133 20.72 -5.50 -14.11
CA LEU A 133 20.86 -4.13 -14.59
C LEU A 133 22.32 -3.72 -14.85
N ALA A 134 23.30 -4.61 -14.63
CA ALA A 134 24.72 -4.27 -14.62
C ALA A 134 25.21 -3.71 -15.97
N ASP A 135 24.74 -4.29 -17.07
CA ASP A 135 25.12 -3.91 -18.43
C ASP A 135 24.43 -2.64 -18.93
N ALA A 136 23.53 -2.04 -18.15
CA ALA A 136 22.91 -0.77 -18.51
C ALA A 136 23.88 0.39 -18.21
N ASP A 137 24.28 1.10 -19.26
CA ASP A 137 25.19 2.25 -19.21
C ASP A 137 24.51 3.57 -19.56
N ASP A 138 23.28 3.52 -20.07
CA ASP A 138 22.50 4.67 -20.51
C ASP A 138 21.01 4.54 -20.12
N PRO A 139 20.21 5.62 -20.19
CA PRO A 139 18.80 5.59 -19.81
C PRO A 139 17.95 4.59 -20.61
N LEU A 140 18.28 4.32 -21.87
CA LEU A 140 17.54 3.39 -22.72
C LEU A 140 17.81 1.94 -22.32
N SER A 141 19.08 1.54 -22.22
CA SER A 141 19.46 0.18 -21.78
C SER A 141 18.95 -0.13 -20.37
N LEU A 142 18.94 0.86 -19.47
CA LEU A 142 18.38 0.71 -18.12
C LEU A 142 16.87 0.41 -18.15
N ARG A 143 16.11 1.04 -19.05
CA ARG A 143 14.66 0.80 -19.18
C ARG A 143 14.35 -0.62 -19.67
N VAL A 144 15.10 -1.08 -20.67
CA VAL A 144 14.94 -2.45 -21.19
C VAL A 144 15.27 -3.47 -20.11
N ALA A 145 16.40 -3.29 -19.41
CA ALA A 145 16.81 -4.17 -18.32
C ALA A 145 15.80 -4.17 -17.16
N TYR A 146 15.27 -2.99 -16.78
CA TYR A 146 14.21 -2.88 -15.78
C TYR A 146 12.95 -3.66 -16.19
N ARG A 147 12.48 -3.51 -17.44
CA ARG A 147 11.28 -4.22 -17.92
C ARG A 147 11.48 -5.73 -17.95
N ARG A 148 12.67 -6.20 -18.29
CA ARG A 148 13.06 -7.61 -18.23
C ARG A 148 13.04 -8.17 -16.80
N CYS A 149 13.54 -7.42 -15.81
CA CYS A 149 13.41 -7.80 -14.40
C CYS A 149 11.95 -7.79 -13.92
N LEU A 150 11.18 -6.76 -14.32
CA LEU A 150 9.75 -6.64 -14.01
C LEU A 150 8.93 -7.80 -14.59
N LEU A 151 9.29 -8.28 -15.79
CA LEU A 151 8.68 -9.45 -16.43
C LEU A 151 8.80 -10.71 -15.55
N ALA A 152 9.97 -10.94 -14.93
CA ALA A 152 10.17 -12.06 -14.03
C ALA A 152 9.34 -11.95 -12.73
N ILE A 153 9.25 -10.74 -12.15
CA ILE A 153 8.36 -10.48 -10.99
C ILE A 153 6.91 -10.75 -11.37
N ALA A 154 6.45 -10.20 -12.50
CA ALA A 154 5.08 -10.37 -12.99
C ALA A 154 4.73 -11.83 -13.22
N ALA A 155 5.65 -12.62 -13.80
CA ALA A 155 5.47 -14.05 -14.01
C ALA A 155 5.28 -14.82 -12.70
N ARG A 156 6.06 -14.51 -11.66
CA ARG A 156 5.88 -15.15 -10.35
C ARG A 156 4.56 -14.79 -9.68
N ASP A 157 4.19 -13.52 -9.77
CA ASP A 157 2.95 -12.99 -9.22
C ASP A 157 1.73 -13.59 -9.93
N VAL A 158 1.62 -13.53 -11.26
CA VAL A 158 0.48 -14.09 -12.03
C VAL A 158 0.31 -15.60 -11.88
N CYS A 159 1.40 -16.33 -11.63
CA CYS A 159 1.35 -17.78 -11.40
C CYS A 159 1.12 -18.16 -9.93
N GLY A 160 1.02 -17.19 -9.01
CA GLY A 160 0.80 -17.45 -7.59
C GLY A 160 1.99 -18.10 -6.88
N THR A 161 3.20 -17.96 -7.43
CA THR A 161 4.43 -18.44 -6.78
C THR A 161 4.95 -17.49 -5.71
N THR A 162 4.56 -16.21 -5.76
CA THR A 162 4.80 -15.21 -4.72
C THR A 162 3.47 -14.65 -4.22
N GLY A 163 3.43 -14.30 -2.94
CA GLY A 163 2.31 -13.53 -2.36
C GLY A 163 2.48 -12.03 -2.58
N VAL A 164 1.40 -11.26 -2.44
CA VAL A 164 1.40 -9.80 -2.72
C VAL A 164 2.45 -9.00 -1.92
N ALA A 165 2.68 -9.36 -0.65
CA ALA A 165 3.68 -8.69 0.19
C ALA A 165 5.11 -8.90 -0.35
N GLN A 166 5.38 -10.12 -0.82
CA GLN A 166 6.66 -10.49 -1.39
C GLN A 166 6.87 -9.85 -2.76
N THR A 167 5.85 -9.87 -3.64
CA THR A 167 5.88 -9.15 -4.91
C THR A 167 6.15 -7.65 -4.67
N ALA A 168 5.53 -7.05 -3.65
CA ALA A 168 5.75 -5.64 -3.32
C ALA A 168 7.18 -5.34 -2.81
N ALA A 169 7.78 -6.27 -2.06
CA ALA A 169 9.18 -6.19 -1.63
C ALA A 169 10.13 -6.32 -2.82
N GLU A 170 9.92 -7.31 -3.71
CA GLU A 170 10.73 -7.49 -4.93
C GLU A 170 10.65 -6.26 -5.84
N LEU A 171 9.48 -5.63 -5.98
CA LEU A 171 9.32 -4.37 -6.72
C LEU A 171 10.12 -3.22 -6.08
N ALA A 172 10.13 -3.12 -4.75
CA ALA A 172 10.91 -2.11 -4.02
C ALA A 172 12.42 -2.36 -4.10
N ASP A 173 12.86 -3.62 -4.14
CA ASP A 173 14.26 -4.00 -4.34
C ASP A 173 14.72 -3.74 -5.78
N LEU A 174 13.87 -4.02 -6.78
CA LEU A 174 14.11 -3.61 -8.17
C LEU A 174 14.20 -2.07 -8.28
N ALA A 175 13.34 -1.33 -7.59
CA ALA A 175 13.42 0.13 -7.56
C ALA A 175 14.73 0.62 -6.90
N THR A 176 15.19 -0.07 -5.84
CA THR A 176 16.47 0.20 -5.17
C THR A 176 17.64 0.01 -6.14
N ALA A 177 17.72 -1.14 -6.81
CA ALA A 177 18.75 -1.44 -7.82
C ALA A 177 18.72 -0.44 -8.99
N THR A 178 17.51 -0.06 -9.43
CA THR A 178 17.31 0.92 -10.50
C THR A 178 17.79 2.32 -10.11
N LEU A 179 17.52 2.78 -8.88
CA LEU A 179 18.03 4.06 -8.37
C LEU A 179 19.56 4.08 -8.30
N ARG A 180 20.17 2.97 -7.86
CA ARG A 180 21.63 2.81 -7.83
C ARG A 180 22.25 2.84 -9.22
N ALA A 181 21.65 2.13 -10.19
CA ALA A 181 22.07 2.17 -11.59
C ALA A 181 21.94 3.57 -12.19
N ALA A 182 20.81 4.26 -11.96
CA ALA A 182 20.60 5.62 -12.42
C ALA A 182 21.61 6.61 -11.80
N LEU A 183 21.94 6.46 -10.51
CA LEU A 183 22.95 7.30 -9.86
C LEU A 183 24.35 7.03 -10.40
N ARG A 184 24.68 5.78 -10.70
CA ARG A 184 25.94 5.40 -11.38
C ARG A 184 26.06 6.07 -12.75
N ILE A 185 25.01 6.00 -13.57
CA ILE A 185 24.96 6.66 -14.89
C ILE A 185 25.10 8.18 -14.74
N ALA A 186 24.37 8.80 -13.80
CA ALA A 186 24.46 10.23 -13.53
C ALA A 186 25.87 10.66 -13.09
N SER A 187 26.52 9.85 -12.25
CA SER A 187 27.88 10.12 -11.73
C SER A 187 28.94 9.95 -12.82
N ALA A 188 28.82 8.93 -13.66
CA ALA A 188 29.71 8.71 -14.81
C ALA A 188 29.64 9.86 -15.82
N ALA A 189 28.46 10.46 -16.00
CA ALA A 189 28.27 11.64 -16.85
C ALA A 189 28.80 12.96 -16.23
N ALA A 190 29.01 13.01 -14.92
CA ALA A 190 29.47 14.20 -14.19
C ALA A 190 30.50 13.84 -13.10
N PRO A 191 31.69 13.32 -13.46
CA PRO A 191 32.66 12.79 -12.51
C PRO A 191 33.21 13.85 -11.56
N GLU A 192 33.34 15.11 -11.99
CA GLU A 192 33.75 16.20 -11.11
C GLU A 192 32.72 16.52 -10.04
N ASP A 193 31.42 16.40 -10.35
CA ASP A 193 30.36 16.61 -9.37
C ASP A 193 30.33 15.45 -8.37
N ALA A 194 30.50 14.22 -8.86
CA ALA A 194 30.58 13.03 -8.01
C ALA A 194 31.78 13.08 -7.05
N ALA A 195 32.92 13.63 -7.48
CA ALA A 195 34.11 13.78 -6.64
C ALA A 195 33.98 14.88 -5.58
N ARG A 196 33.06 15.84 -5.74
CA ARG A 196 32.92 17.02 -4.85
C ARG A 196 31.95 16.80 -3.68
N CYS A 197 31.09 15.79 -3.73
CA CYS A 197 30.07 15.60 -2.71
C CYS A 197 29.81 14.13 -2.39
N ARG A 198 29.37 13.89 -1.16
CA ARG A 198 28.68 12.67 -0.74
C ARG A 198 27.18 12.92 -0.91
N LEU A 199 26.47 12.02 -1.60
CA LEU A 199 25.02 12.11 -1.80
C LEU A 199 24.40 10.79 -1.36
N ALA A 200 23.41 10.82 -0.47
CA ALA A 200 22.59 9.66 -0.14
C ALA A 200 21.12 9.89 -0.53
N VAL A 201 20.48 8.80 -0.96
CA VAL A 201 19.08 8.74 -1.38
C VAL A 201 18.32 7.90 -0.38
N VAL A 202 17.32 8.50 0.27
CA VAL A 202 16.47 7.85 1.26
C VAL A 202 15.11 7.63 0.63
N ALA A 203 14.74 6.36 0.40
CA ALA A 203 13.41 6.01 -0.06
C ALA A 203 12.40 6.24 1.06
N MET A 204 11.23 6.71 0.67
CA MET A 204 10.11 7.04 1.54
C MET A 204 8.89 6.22 1.12
N GLY A 205 7.79 6.37 1.86
CA GLY A 205 6.49 5.82 1.45
C GLY A 205 6.55 4.31 1.16
N LYS A 206 5.96 3.89 0.04
CA LYS A 206 5.87 2.46 -0.32
C LYS A 206 7.21 1.82 -0.64
N CYS A 207 8.11 2.55 -1.30
CA CYS A 207 9.44 2.02 -1.64
C CYS A 207 10.29 1.79 -0.38
N GLY A 208 10.24 2.75 0.54
CA GLY A 208 10.94 2.66 1.81
C GLY A 208 10.42 1.54 2.73
N GLY A 209 9.09 1.33 2.75
CA GLY A 209 8.45 0.28 3.54
C GLY A 209 8.37 -1.11 2.87
N HIS A 210 9.02 -1.33 1.73
CA HIS A 210 8.96 -2.59 0.95
C HIS A 210 7.54 -2.99 0.52
N GLU A 211 6.74 -2.01 0.11
CA GLU A 211 5.32 -2.18 -0.24
C GLU A 211 4.98 -1.58 -1.60
N LEU A 212 5.93 -1.60 -2.54
CA LEU A 212 5.77 -0.96 -3.84
C LEU A 212 4.71 -1.67 -4.70
N ASN A 213 4.09 -0.91 -5.60
CA ASN A 213 3.18 -1.45 -6.62
C ASN A 213 3.86 -1.42 -7.99
N TYR A 214 3.31 -2.15 -8.98
CA TYR A 214 3.83 -2.16 -10.35
C TYR A 214 4.02 -0.76 -10.96
N VAL A 215 3.11 0.17 -10.63
CA VAL A 215 3.16 1.54 -11.11
C VAL A 215 2.92 2.47 -9.92
N SER A 216 4.02 2.93 -9.33
CA SER A 216 4.03 3.92 -8.26
C SER A 216 5.16 4.90 -8.51
N ASP A 217 4.94 6.15 -8.12
CA ASP A 217 6.05 7.08 -7.94
C ASP A 217 6.97 6.49 -6.85
N VAL A 218 8.27 6.75 -6.99
CA VAL A 218 9.27 6.40 -5.98
C VAL A 218 9.59 7.65 -5.18
N ASP A 219 8.99 7.75 -4.00
CA ASP A 219 9.20 8.87 -3.08
C ASP A 219 10.60 8.82 -2.47
N VAL A 220 11.37 9.91 -2.53
CA VAL A 220 12.73 10.00 -1.99
C VAL A 220 13.02 11.31 -1.26
N ILE A 221 14.01 11.30 -0.38
CA ILE A 221 14.68 12.48 0.17
C ILE A 221 16.17 12.37 -0.15
N PHE A 222 16.80 13.49 -0.50
CA PHE A 222 18.23 13.57 -0.76
C PHE A 222 18.95 14.30 0.36
N VAL A 223 19.99 13.67 0.89
CA VAL A 223 20.92 14.29 1.84
C VAL A 223 22.31 14.36 1.20
N GLY A 224 22.96 15.51 1.32
CA GLY A 224 24.30 15.72 0.73
C GLY A 224 25.25 16.36 1.72
N GLU A 225 26.52 15.95 1.67
CA GLU A 225 27.64 16.55 2.42
C GLU A 225 28.81 16.80 1.45
N ALA A 226 29.77 17.63 1.84
CA ALA A 226 31.03 17.77 1.11
C ALA A 226 31.79 16.44 1.09
N ALA A 227 32.54 16.19 0.01
CA ALA A 227 33.46 15.06 -0.02
C ALA A 227 34.54 15.23 1.06
N GLU A 228 34.97 14.13 1.67
CA GLU A 228 36.08 14.17 2.63
C GLU A 228 37.37 14.58 1.91
N THR A 229 38.04 15.61 2.40
CA THR A 229 39.34 16.03 1.85
C THR A 229 40.45 15.13 2.41
N ALA A 230 41.45 14.79 1.59
CA ALA A 230 42.57 13.94 1.98
C ALA A 230 43.39 14.51 3.17
N ASP A 231 43.29 15.82 3.43
CA ASP A 231 44.01 16.53 4.50
C ASP A 231 43.17 16.71 5.78
N GLY A 232 41.95 16.15 5.87
CA GLY A 232 41.12 16.19 7.09
C GLY A 232 40.74 17.61 7.55
N GLY A 233 40.86 18.60 6.67
CA GLY A 233 40.49 19.98 6.95
C GLY A 233 38.97 20.17 6.87
N ASP A 234 38.40 20.81 7.88
CA ASP A 234 37.01 21.25 7.89
C ASP A 234 36.79 22.21 6.71
N GLY A 235 36.16 21.73 5.63
CA GLY A 235 35.89 22.52 4.43
C GLY A 235 35.04 23.74 4.81
N GLY A 236 35.49 24.94 4.48
CA GLY A 236 34.74 26.16 4.80
C GLY A 236 33.39 26.25 4.06
N ASP A 237 32.51 27.19 4.44
CA ASP A 237 31.16 27.39 3.89
C ASP A 237 31.06 27.41 2.33
N GLY A 238 32.12 27.85 1.66
CA GLY A 238 32.21 27.84 0.20
C GLY A 238 32.28 26.44 -0.41
N ASP A 239 32.89 25.50 0.29
CA ASP A 239 33.04 24.09 -0.12
C ASP A 239 31.72 23.33 0.06
N GLU A 240 31.03 23.52 1.18
CA GLU A 240 29.69 22.96 1.41
C GLU A 240 28.69 23.44 0.34
N THR A 241 28.72 24.73 0.02
CA THR A 241 27.84 25.29 -1.01
C THR A 241 28.12 24.69 -2.39
N ALA A 242 29.40 24.46 -2.74
CA ALA A 242 29.78 23.83 -3.99
C ALA A 242 29.36 22.36 -4.04
N ALA A 243 29.55 21.63 -2.94
CA ALA A 243 29.13 20.24 -2.79
C ALA A 243 27.61 20.08 -2.90
N LEU A 244 26.81 20.92 -2.24
CA LEU A 244 25.35 20.87 -2.35
C LEU A 244 24.84 21.15 -3.76
N ARG A 245 25.51 22.05 -4.50
CA ARG A 245 25.19 22.28 -5.92
C ARG A 245 25.52 21.06 -6.78
N ALA A 246 26.67 20.42 -6.55
CA ALA A 246 27.05 19.18 -7.23
C ALA A 246 26.05 18.04 -6.93
N ALA A 247 25.73 17.82 -5.66
CA ALA A 247 24.75 16.85 -5.20
C ALA A 247 23.36 17.12 -5.82
N THR A 248 22.93 18.38 -5.91
CA THR A 248 21.67 18.77 -6.55
C THR A 248 21.65 18.43 -8.03
N ARG A 249 22.76 18.63 -8.76
CA ARG A 249 22.87 18.26 -10.18
C ARG A 249 22.81 16.75 -10.38
N LEU A 250 23.52 15.98 -9.55
CA LEU A 250 23.49 14.52 -9.57
C LEU A 250 22.09 13.97 -9.26
N ALA A 251 21.45 14.46 -8.19
CA ALA A 251 20.09 14.06 -7.80
C ALA A 251 19.09 14.36 -8.94
N SER A 252 19.14 15.57 -9.51
CA SER A 252 18.26 15.95 -10.63
C SER A 252 18.48 15.10 -11.87
N HIS A 253 19.74 14.74 -12.17
CA HIS A 253 20.07 13.87 -13.30
C HIS A 253 19.55 12.45 -13.06
N MET A 254 19.79 11.86 -11.88
CA MET A 254 19.27 10.54 -11.50
C MET A 254 17.74 10.49 -11.62
N MET A 255 17.03 11.50 -11.11
CA MET A 255 15.56 11.59 -11.22
C MET A 255 15.10 11.60 -12.69
N ARG A 256 15.80 12.35 -13.56
CA ARG A 256 15.50 12.44 -14.99
C ARG A 256 15.72 11.10 -15.70
N ILE A 257 16.82 10.40 -15.41
CA ILE A 257 17.14 9.08 -15.99
C ILE A 257 15.97 8.11 -15.78
N CYS A 258 15.33 8.12 -14.60
CA CYS A 258 14.19 7.22 -14.37
C CYS A 258 12.88 7.73 -14.98
N SER A 259 12.64 9.04 -14.90
CA SER A 259 11.31 9.65 -15.18
C SER A 259 11.07 10.01 -16.64
N GLU A 260 12.12 10.23 -17.43
CA GLU A 260 12.00 10.67 -18.83
C GLU A 260 11.26 9.65 -19.72
N THR A 261 10.49 10.13 -20.68
CA THR A 261 9.80 9.25 -21.63
C THR A 261 10.68 9.06 -22.86
N THR A 262 11.06 7.82 -23.14
CA THR A 262 11.86 7.43 -24.31
C THR A 262 11.05 6.57 -25.28
N VAL A 263 11.68 6.04 -26.31
CA VAL A 263 11.08 5.03 -27.21
C VAL A 263 10.70 3.73 -26.46
N GLU A 264 11.33 3.45 -25.31
CA GLU A 264 10.99 2.34 -24.42
C GLU A 264 10.04 2.75 -23.28
N GLY A 265 9.43 3.93 -23.39
CA GLY A 265 8.59 4.52 -22.35
C GLY A 265 9.40 5.09 -21.19
N SER A 266 8.80 5.09 -20.00
CA SER A 266 9.43 5.48 -18.73
C SER A 266 9.44 4.30 -17.74
N ILE A 267 10.28 4.39 -16.69
CA ILE A 267 10.32 3.42 -15.57
C ILE A 267 9.22 3.81 -14.59
N TRP A 268 9.45 4.91 -13.86
CA TRP A 268 8.49 5.61 -12.99
C TRP A 268 9.00 7.02 -12.71
N PRO A 269 8.16 7.94 -12.21
CA PRO A 269 8.60 9.20 -11.65
C PRO A 269 9.36 9.00 -10.32
N VAL A 270 10.44 9.75 -10.12
CA VAL A 270 11.03 9.94 -8.78
C VAL A 270 10.40 11.18 -8.16
N ASP A 271 9.77 11.05 -6.99
CA ASP A 271 9.13 12.17 -6.30
C ASP A 271 9.93 12.58 -5.05
N ALA A 272 10.43 13.82 -5.03
CA ALA A 272 11.13 14.39 -3.89
C ALA A 272 10.25 15.33 -3.03
N ASN A 273 8.92 15.30 -3.17
CA ASN A 273 8.00 16.26 -2.54
C ASN A 273 7.79 16.04 -1.04
N LEU A 274 8.27 14.92 -0.48
CA LEU A 274 8.27 14.65 0.97
C LEU A 274 9.45 15.30 1.70
N ARG A 275 10.37 15.96 0.98
CA ARG A 275 11.47 16.72 1.59
C ARG A 275 10.94 17.96 2.34
N PRO A 276 11.72 18.53 3.27
CA PRO A 276 11.39 19.79 3.94
C PRO A 276 10.90 20.89 2.98
N GLU A 277 9.77 21.52 3.32
CA GLU A 277 9.07 22.55 2.50
C GLU A 277 8.55 22.06 1.13
N GLY A 278 8.62 20.75 0.86
CA GLY A 278 8.15 20.14 -0.38
C GLY A 278 8.77 20.77 -1.63
N ARG A 279 7.94 21.08 -2.64
CA ARG A 279 8.39 21.67 -3.92
C ARG A 279 9.13 23.00 -3.77
N ASN A 280 8.83 23.75 -2.70
CA ASN A 280 9.41 25.07 -2.46
C ASN A 280 10.77 25.00 -1.74
N GLY A 281 11.13 23.84 -1.20
CA GLY A 281 12.41 23.63 -0.54
C GLY A 281 13.52 23.20 -1.51
N PRO A 282 14.80 23.37 -1.10
CA PRO A 282 15.95 22.87 -1.87
C PRO A 282 15.85 21.35 -2.06
N LEU A 283 16.30 20.86 -3.22
CA LEU A 283 16.23 19.43 -3.55
C LEU A 283 17.11 18.57 -2.63
N VAL A 284 18.31 19.08 -2.31
CA VAL A 284 19.29 18.43 -1.45
C VAL A 284 19.61 19.38 -0.30
N ARG A 285 19.67 18.85 0.93
CA ARG A 285 20.12 19.56 2.13
C ARG A 285 21.16 18.72 2.86
N THR A 286 21.95 19.37 3.71
CA THR A 286 22.81 18.66 4.66
C THR A 286 21.98 17.94 5.74
N LEU A 287 22.61 16.98 6.42
CA LEU A 287 21.98 16.29 7.55
C LEU A 287 21.61 17.28 8.67
N SER A 288 22.52 18.20 8.99
CA SER A 288 22.30 19.24 10.00
C SER A 288 21.10 20.14 9.66
N SER A 289 20.96 20.52 8.38
CA SER A 289 19.83 21.31 7.90
C SER A 289 18.49 20.56 7.99
N HIS A 290 18.47 19.25 7.67
CA HIS A 290 17.28 18.42 7.87
C HIS A 290 16.89 18.34 9.36
N LEU A 291 17.86 18.06 10.24
CA LEU A 291 17.60 17.96 11.69
C LEU A 291 17.03 19.26 12.26
N ALA A 292 17.64 20.39 11.92
CA ALA A 292 17.14 21.70 12.33
C ALA A 292 15.69 21.93 11.85
N TYR A 293 15.35 21.44 10.65
CA TYR A 293 14.00 21.54 10.14
C TYR A 293 12.99 20.72 10.93
N TYR A 294 13.27 19.43 11.09
CA TYR A 294 12.36 18.50 11.74
C TYR A 294 12.14 18.84 13.23
N GLN A 295 13.15 19.40 13.90
CA GLN A 295 13.01 19.84 15.29
C GLN A 295 12.12 21.08 15.47
N ARG A 296 12.10 22.00 14.49
CA ARG A 296 11.50 23.33 14.66
C ARG A 296 10.19 23.54 13.92
N TRP A 297 10.08 23.02 12.69
CA TRP A 297 8.99 23.40 11.77
C TRP A 297 8.16 22.23 11.26
N ALA A 298 8.63 20.98 11.41
CA ALA A 298 7.92 19.85 10.86
C ALA A 298 6.53 19.64 11.49
N LYS A 299 5.60 19.25 10.62
CA LYS A 299 4.24 18.88 10.96
C LYS A 299 4.14 17.40 11.28
N THR A 300 3.12 17.04 12.06
CA THR A 300 2.85 15.67 12.51
C THR A 300 2.87 14.63 11.38
N TRP A 301 2.27 14.93 10.22
CA TRP A 301 2.20 14.01 9.08
C TRP A 301 3.59 13.70 8.47
N GLU A 302 4.58 14.57 8.64
CA GLU A 302 5.93 14.37 8.10
C GLU A 302 6.64 13.24 8.86
N PHE A 303 6.43 13.13 10.16
CA PHE A 303 6.94 12.02 10.97
C PHE A 303 6.28 10.69 10.60
N GLN A 304 4.99 10.71 10.24
CA GLN A 304 4.31 9.52 9.72
C GLN A 304 4.91 9.07 8.37
N ALA A 305 5.35 9.99 7.53
CA ALA A 305 6.07 9.66 6.29
C ALA A 305 7.47 9.10 6.57
N LEU A 306 8.21 9.70 7.53
CA LEU A 306 9.54 9.27 7.95
C LEU A 306 9.59 7.89 8.61
N LEU A 307 8.46 7.34 9.07
CA LEU A 307 8.36 5.97 9.57
C LEU A 307 8.89 4.93 8.56
N LYS A 308 8.77 5.23 7.26
CA LYS A 308 9.23 4.36 6.17
C LYS A 308 10.55 4.83 5.55
N ALA A 309 11.30 5.72 6.19
CA ALA A 309 12.57 6.21 5.66
C ALA A 309 13.61 5.08 5.62
N ARG A 310 14.12 4.75 4.42
CA ARG A 310 15.12 3.70 4.21
C ARG A 310 16.20 4.18 3.24
N PRO A 311 17.49 4.21 3.62
CA PRO A 311 18.58 4.48 2.69
C PRO A 311 18.62 3.42 1.58
N VAL A 312 18.65 3.86 0.31
CA VAL A 312 18.56 2.95 -0.85
C VAL A 312 19.68 3.11 -1.86
N ALA A 313 20.25 4.32 -2.03
CA ALA A 313 21.31 4.57 -3.00
C ALA A 313 22.26 5.68 -2.53
N GLY A 314 23.43 5.76 -3.15
CA GLY A 314 24.45 6.76 -2.83
C GLY A 314 25.35 6.35 -1.66
N ASP A 315 25.77 7.34 -0.89
CA ASP A 315 26.66 7.17 0.26
C ASP A 315 25.97 6.41 1.41
N VAL A 316 26.46 5.20 1.70
CA VAL A 316 25.84 4.27 2.64
C VAL A 316 25.90 4.81 4.08
N GLU A 317 27.03 5.40 4.46
CA GLU A 317 27.23 5.90 5.82
C GLU A 317 26.39 7.16 6.09
N LEU A 318 26.36 8.10 5.15
CA LEU A 318 25.53 9.31 5.25
C LEU A 318 24.04 8.95 5.31
N GLY A 319 23.60 7.96 4.52
CA GLY A 319 22.25 7.43 4.59
C GLY A 319 21.92 6.83 5.96
N ALA A 320 22.82 6.02 6.52
CA ALA A 320 22.65 5.44 7.86
C ALA A 320 22.58 6.53 8.94
N ARG A 321 23.51 7.50 8.91
CA ARG A 321 23.50 8.66 9.82
C ARG A 321 22.19 9.45 9.74
N TYR A 322 21.63 9.62 8.53
CA TYR A 322 20.32 10.26 8.37
C TYR A 322 19.20 9.48 9.06
N ALA A 323 19.10 8.17 8.80
CA ALA A 323 18.06 7.33 9.40
C ALA A 323 18.17 7.31 10.94
N ASP A 324 19.38 7.14 11.47
CA ASP A 324 19.63 7.07 12.91
C ASP A 324 19.33 8.39 13.62
N ALA A 325 19.71 9.52 13.02
CA ALA A 325 19.48 10.83 13.62
C ALA A 325 18.00 11.24 13.62
N LEU A 326 17.21 10.78 12.64
CA LEU A 326 15.79 11.09 12.52
C LEU A 326 14.89 10.14 13.32
N ALA A 327 15.34 8.90 13.55
CA ALA A 327 14.55 7.88 14.24
C ALA A 327 13.98 8.35 15.60
N PRO A 328 14.75 8.99 16.52
CA PRO A 328 14.20 9.47 17.78
C PRO A 328 13.05 10.47 17.60
N LEU A 329 13.15 11.37 16.61
CA LEU A 329 12.13 12.39 16.34
C LEU A 329 10.83 11.76 15.84
N VAL A 330 10.91 10.70 15.03
CA VAL A 330 9.74 9.94 14.57
C VAL A 330 9.00 9.29 15.73
N TRP A 331 9.71 8.60 16.62
CA TRP A 331 9.09 7.85 17.72
C TRP A 331 8.65 8.72 18.90
N GLN A 332 9.06 9.99 18.95
CA GLN A 332 8.57 11.00 19.90
C GLN A 332 7.44 11.86 19.32
N ALA A 333 7.10 11.72 18.03
CA ALA A 333 6.12 12.58 17.37
C ALA A 333 4.72 12.53 18.00
N ALA A 334 4.34 11.41 18.62
CA ALA A 334 3.05 11.23 19.29
C ALA A 334 2.90 12.08 20.57
N GLU A 335 3.98 12.65 21.10
CA GLU A 335 3.96 13.52 22.29
C GLU A 335 3.57 14.97 21.96
N ARG A 336 3.43 15.29 20.67
CA ARG A 336 3.01 16.62 20.22
C ARG A 336 1.53 16.84 20.50
N ASP A 337 1.19 18.06 20.88
CA ASP A 337 -0.20 18.46 21.10
C ASP A 337 -1.07 18.17 19.86
N ASN A 338 -2.28 17.64 20.10
CA ASN A 338 -3.29 17.32 19.07
C ASN A 338 -2.83 16.31 17.99
N PHE A 339 -1.80 15.51 18.25
CA PHE A 339 -1.26 14.55 17.28
C PHE A 339 -2.33 13.68 16.60
N VAL A 340 -3.18 12.98 17.36
CA VAL A 340 -4.21 12.10 16.78
C VAL A 340 -5.28 12.89 16.03
N ALA A 341 -5.73 14.01 16.59
CA ALA A 341 -6.75 14.86 15.98
C ALA A 341 -6.29 15.44 14.64
N ASP A 342 -5.03 15.88 14.54
CA ASP A 342 -4.45 16.38 13.29
C ASP A 342 -4.36 15.30 12.22
N VAL A 343 -3.97 14.08 12.62
CA VAL A 343 -3.84 12.92 11.76
C VAL A 343 -5.22 12.49 11.23
N GLN A 344 -6.25 12.45 12.10
CA GLN A 344 -7.65 12.18 11.70
C GLN A 344 -8.23 13.27 10.79
N LYS A 345 -7.98 14.56 11.10
CA LYS A 345 -8.42 15.69 10.27
C LYS A 345 -7.80 15.64 8.88
N MET A 346 -6.52 15.28 8.78
CA MET A 346 -5.86 15.08 7.49
C MET A 346 -6.53 13.95 6.70
N ARG A 347 -6.87 12.82 7.34
CA ARG A 347 -7.58 11.72 6.66
C ARG A 347 -8.95 12.16 6.14
N ARG A 348 -9.76 12.85 6.96
CA ARG A 348 -11.07 13.40 6.54
C ARG A 348 -10.96 14.27 5.29
N ARG A 349 -10.00 15.21 5.28
CA ARG A 349 -9.74 16.08 4.13
C ARG A 349 -9.33 15.32 2.86
N VAL A 350 -8.59 14.22 2.99
CA VAL A 350 -8.22 13.38 1.84
C VAL A 350 -9.46 12.72 1.22
N VAL A 351 -10.39 12.22 2.06
CA VAL A 351 -11.63 11.60 1.57
C VAL A 351 -12.55 12.63 0.93
N GLU A 352 -12.71 13.81 1.55
CA GLU A 352 -13.54 14.92 1.04
C GLU A 352 -13.11 15.42 -0.35
N ASN A 353 -11.84 15.24 -0.72
CA ASN A 353 -11.30 15.65 -2.02
C ASN A 353 -11.49 14.61 -3.13
N ILE A 354 -12.02 13.42 -2.83
CA ILE A 354 -12.29 12.40 -3.84
C ILE A 354 -13.53 12.81 -4.64
N PRO A 355 -13.51 12.80 -5.98
CA PRO A 355 -14.69 13.07 -6.79
C PRO A 355 -15.84 12.12 -6.43
N VAL A 356 -17.05 12.65 -6.21
CA VAL A 356 -18.21 11.88 -5.72
C VAL A 356 -18.52 10.65 -6.59
N ALA A 357 -18.35 10.75 -7.92
CA ALA A 357 -18.57 9.64 -8.85
C ALA A 357 -17.53 8.50 -8.74
N GLU A 358 -16.38 8.77 -8.12
CA GLU A 358 -15.25 7.84 -8.01
C GLU A 358 -15.14 7.20 -6.62
N VAL A 359 -15.73 7.80 -5.59
CA VAL A 359 -15.64 7.36 -4.18
C VAL A 359 -15.91 5.87 -4.03
N GLU A 360 -17.00 5.40 -4.63
CA GLU A 360 -17.43 4.01 -4.50
C GLU A 360 -16.49 3.02 -5.21
N ARG A 361 -15.57 3.46 -6.08
CA ARG A 361 -14.63 2.64 -6.86
C ARG A 361 -13.16 2.82 -6.47
N GLU A 362 -12.87 3.76 -5.58
CA GLU A 362 -11.52 4.18 -5.21
C GLU A 362 -10.90 3.25 -4.16
N LEU A 363 -10.02 2.36 -4.61
CA LEU A 363 -9.40 1.29 -3.82
C LEU A 363 -8.43 1.81 -2.76
N LYS A 364 -7.76 2.94 -3.04
CA LYS A 364 -6.67 3.42 -2.19
C LYS A 364 -7.17 4.43 -1.19
N LEU A 365 -7.84 5.48 -1.66
CA LEU A 365 -8.22 6.62 -0.84
C LEU A 365 -9.66 6.55 -0.31
N GLY A 366 -10.51 5.72 -0.92
CA GLY A 366 -11.91 5.58 -0.55
C GLY A 366 -12.09 5.04 0.87
N PRO A 367 -13.29 5.19 1.47
CA PRO A 367 -13.60 4.60 2.77
C PRO A 367 -13.45 3.08 2.75
N GLY A 368 -12.70 2.52 3.69
CA GLY A 368 -12.36 1.10 3.72
C GLY A 368 -11.25 0.69 2.76
N GLY A 369 -10.55 1.65 2.15
CA GLY A 369 -9.46 1.41 1.19
C GLY A 369 -8.12 1.10 1.83
N LEU A 370 -7.10 0.90 1.00
CA LEU A 370 -5.72 0.60 1.44
C LEU A 370 -5.19 1.62 2.45
N ARG A 371 -5.46 2.91 2.22
CA ARG A 371 -4.97 3.98 3.09
C ARG A 371 -5.55 3.91 4.49
N ASP A 372 -6.76 3.38 4.68
CA ASP A 372 -7.36 3.23 6.01
C ASP A 372 -6.64 2.16 6.84
N VAL A 373 -6.16 1.09 6.20
CA VAL A 373 -5.33 0.08 6.87
C VAL A 373 -3.97 0.67 7.22
N GLU A 374 -3.26 1.23 6.23
CA GLU A 374 -1.93 1.84 6.40
C GLU A 374 -1.96 2.87 7.54
N PHE A 375 -2.97 3.73 7.55
CA PHE A 375 -3.14 4.77 8.53
C PHE A 375 -3.42 4.23 9.93
N ALA A 376 -4.33 3.24 10.07
CA ALA A 376 -4.64 2.65 11.36
C ALA A 376 -3.41 2.00 12.01
N VAL A 377 -2.63 1.26 11.20
CA VAL A 377 -1.40 0.62 11.64
C VAL A 377 -0.34 1.66 12.01
N GLN A 378 -0.06 2.63 11.14
CA GLN A 378 0.95 3.66 11.40
C GLN A 378 0.63 4.50 12.64
N LEU A 379 -0.63 4.83 12.85
CA LEU A 379 -1.02 5.61 14.03
C LEU A 379 -0.77 4.82 15.32
N LEU A 380 -1.11 3.52 15.33
CA LEU A 380 -0.79 2.62 16.43
C LEU A 380 0.72 2.48 16.66
N GLN A 381 1.51 2.38 15.59
CA GLN A 381 2.97 2.36 15.69
C GLN A 381 3.51 3.64 16.31
N LEU A 382 3.03 4.81 15.91
CA LEU A 382 3.54 6.09 16.44
C LEU A 382 3.17 6.28 17.91
N VAL A 383 1.98 5.84 18.34
CA VAL A 383 1.56 5.91 19.75
C VAL A 383 2.38 4.97 20.63
N HIS A 384 2.56 3.71 20.23
CA HIS A 384 3.13 2.68 21.09
C HIS A 384 4.61 2.38 20.83
N GLY A 385 5.10 2.69 19.63
CA GLY A 385 6.47 2.41 19.18
C GLY A 385 7.54 3.16 19.96
N ARG A 386 7.16 4.20 20.73
CA ARG A 386 8.06 4.86 21.67
C ARG A 386 8.56 3.92 22.77
N ALA A 387 7.65 3.11 23.31
CA ALA A 387 7.90 2.19 24.43
C ALA A 387 8.20 0.77 23.95
N ASP A 388 7.72 0.39 22.77
CA ASP A 388 7.94 -0.93 22.17
C ASP A 388 8.63 -0.83 20.80
N ALA A 389 9.93 -1.12 20.77
CA ALA A 389 10.72 -1.08 19.55
C ALA A 389 10.32 -2.15 18.52
N SER A 390 9.61 -3.22 18.92
CA SER A 390 9.16 -4.27 18.00
C SER A 390 8.10 -3.76 17.01
N LEU A 391 7.43 -2.66 17.34
CA LEU A 391 6.42 -2.02 16.50
C LEU A 391 7.02 -1.13 15.41
N ARG A 392 8.35 -0.98 15.34
CA ARG A 392 9.04 0.02 14.50
C ARG A 392 9.29 -0.42 13.06
N SER A 393 8.65 -1.50 12.59
CA SER A 393 8.78 -1.96 11.20
C SER A 393 8.24 -0.91 10.22
N GLY A 394 8.96 -0.68 9.11
CA GLY A 394 8.48 0.15 8.00
C GLY A 394 7.40 -0.54 7.16
N THR A 395 7.22 -1.86 7.29
CA THR A 395 6.26 -2.66 6.53
C THR A 395 4.94 -2.80 7.30
N THR A 396 3.82 -2.44 6.66
CA THR A 396 2.50 -2.34 7.30
C THR A 396 2.03 -3.69 7.84
N LEU A 397 2.24 -4.77 7.09
CA LEU A 397 1.81 -6.11 7.52
C LEU A 397 2.65 -6.66 8.67
N ASP A 398 3.96 -6.43 8.66
CA ASP A 398 4.85 -6.81 9.77
C ASP A 398 4.51 -6.02 11.03
N ALA A 399 4.25 -4.72 10.88
CA ALA A 399 3.79 -3.87 11.97
C ALA A 399 2.43 -4.33 12.52
N LEU A 400 1.48 -4.70 11.66
CA LEU A 400 0.19 -5.26 12.08
C LEU A 400 0.35 -6.56 12.85
N GLN A 401 1.26 -7.44 12.40
CA GLN A 401 1.58 -8.68 13.10
C GLN A 401 2.21 -8.41 14.46
N ALA A 402 3.15 -7.47 14.55
CA ALA A 402 3.77 -7.07 15.81
C ALA A 402 2.75 -6.45 16.79
N LEU A 403 1.86 -5.59 16.29
CA LEU A 403 0.75 -5.02 17.05
C LEU A 403 -0.18 -6.10 17.61
N ALA A 404 -0.47 -7.15 16.83
CA ALA A 404 -1.29 -8.28 17.27
C ALA A 404 -0.56 -9.16 18.31
N ALA A 405 0.74 -9.38 18.13
CA ALA A 405 1.57 -10.14 19.05
C ALA A 405 1.70 -9.44 20.41
N GLY A 406 1.86 -8.12 20.41
CA GLY A 406 1.92 -7.27 21.60
C GLY A 406 0.56 -6.97 22.25
N GLY A 407 -0.55 -7.42 21.66
CA GLY A 407 -1.90 -7.22 22.21
C GLY A 407 -2.49 -5.82 22.00
N TYR A 408 -1.86 -4.99 21.17
CA TYR A 408 -2.37 -3.67 20.78
C TYR A 408 -3.58 -3.76 19.83
N VAL A 409 -3.67 -4.86 19.08
CA VAL A 409 -4.76 -5.20 18.17
C VAL A 409 -5.24 -6.63 18.47
N GLY A 410 -6.55 -6.84 18.53
CA GLY A 410 -7.13 -8.17 18.70
C GLY A 410 -6.72 -9.10 17.55
N ARG A 411 -6.29 -10.33 17.85
CA ARG A 411 -5.77 -11.29 16.86
C ARG A 411 -6.72 -11.50 15.68
N THR A 412 -8.02 -11.66 15.97
CA THR A 412 -9.07 -11.82 14.95
C THR A 412 -9.21 -10.59 14.05
N ASP A 413 -9.06 -9.39 14.60
CA ASP A 413 -9.11 -8.15 13.82
C ASP A 413 -7.86 -8.00 12.95
N ALA A 414 -6.69 -8.35 13.48
CA ALA A 414 -5.43 -8.32 12.74
C ALA A 414 -5.46 -9.27 11.54
N VAL A 415 -5.95 -10.50 11.70
CA VAL A 415 -6.12 -11.46 10.60
C VAL A 415 -7.07 -10.89 9.53
N GLN A 416 -8.20 -10.33 9.93
CA GLN A 416 -9.16 -9.74 8.99
C GLN A 416 -8.61 -8.51 8.24
N LEU A 417 -7.80 -7.67 8.90
CA LEU A 417 -7.11 -6.55 8.26
C LEU A 417 -6.02 -7.01 7.32
N ASP A 418 -5.21 -8.02 7.70
CA ASP A 418 -4.18 -8.59 6.84
C ASP A 418 -4.81 -9.14 5.56
N GLU A 419 -5.85 -9.98 5.68
CA GLU A 419 -6.56 -10.54 4.53
C GLU A 419 -7.14 -9.45 3.63
N ALA A 420 -7.76 -8.41 4.21
CA ALA A 420 -8.32 -7.30 3.44
C ALA A 420 -7.26 -6.45 2.76
N TYR A 421 -6.16 -6.13 3.44
CA TYR A 421 -5.06 -5.37 2.87
C TYR A 421 -4.40 -6.12 1.73
N ARG A 422 -4.15 -7.42 1.90
CA ARG A 422 -3.59 -8.29 0.85
C ARG A 422 -4.52 -8.32 -0.36
N PHE A 423 -5.82 -8.53 -0.16
CA PHE A 423 -6.79 -8.54 -1.26
C PHE A 423 -6.80 -7.21 -2.01
N LEU A 424 -6.95 -6.08 -1.30
CA LEU A 424 -6.99 -4.76 -1.92
C LEU A 424 -5.70 -4.43 -2.68
N ARG A 425 -4.54 -4.81 -2.12
CA ARG A 425 -3.24 -4.59 -2.75
C ARG A 425 -3.08 -5.46 -3.99
N PHE A 426 -3.55 -6.70 -3.92
CA PHE A 426 -3.52 -7.64 -5.05
C PHE A 426 -4.39 -7.12 -6.19
N VAL A 427 -5.60 -6.64 -5.90
CA VAL A 427 -6.47 -5.97 -6.88
C VAL A 427 -5.78 -4.75 -7.51
N GLU A 428 -5.19 -3.87 -6.69
CA GLU A 428 -4.46 -2.70 -7.19
C GLU A 428 -3.29 -3.09 -8.10
N HIS A 429 -2.49 -4.09 -7.71
CA HIS A 429 -1.40 -4.63 -8.51
C HIS A 429 -1.89 -5.13 -9.87
N ARG A 430 -2.98 -5.91 -9.92
CA ARG A 430 -3.54 -6.46 -11.17
C ARG A 430 -4.09 -5.40 -12.10
N ILE A 431 -4.76 -4.38 -11.58
CA ILE A 431 -5.27 -3.28 -12.41
C ILE A 431 -4.11 -2.51 -13.04
N GLN A 432 -3.06 -2.22 -12.25
CA GLN A 432 -1.89 -1.51 -12.76
C GLN A 432 -1.11 -2.33 -13.78
N LEU A 433 -0.93 -3.64 -13.54
CA LEU A 433 -0.16 -4.54 -14.39
C LEU A 433 -0.69 -4.63 -15.83
N TYR A 434 -2.01 -4.51 -16.02
CA TYR A 434 -2.64 -4.68 -17.34
C TYR A 434 -2.03 -3.80 -18.44
N GLN A 435 -1.85 -2.51 -18.16
CA GLN A 435 -1.25 -1.55 -19.11
C GLN A 435 -0.02 -0.84 -18.55
N LEU A 436 0.45 -1.24 -17.36
CA LEU A 436 1.49 -0.53 -16.61
C LEU A 436 1.13 0.95 -16.46
N ARG A 437 -0.13 1.21 -16.09
CA ARG A 437 -0.67 2.55 -15.84
C ARG A 437 -1.09 2.72 -14.39
N ARG A 438 -0.90 3.94 -13.88
CA ARG A 438 -1.35 4.32 -12.54
C ARG A 438 -2.87 4.48 -12.55
N THR A 439 -3.54 3.70 -11.72
CA THR A 439 -4.94 3.87 -11.38
C THR A 439 -5.21 3.23 -10.03
N HIS A 440 -6.18 3.79 -9.31
CA HIS A 440 -6.69 3.25 -8.06
C HIS A 440 -8.21 2.98 -8.17
N LEU A 441 -8.79 3.15 -9.35
CA LEU A 441 -10.19 2.92 -9.61
C LEU A 441 -10.40 1.51 -10.16
N LEU A 442 -11.38 0.81 -9.61
CA LEU A 442 -11.90 -0.40 -10.24
C LEU A 442 -12.50 -0.09 -11.62
N PRO A 443 -12.41 -1.00 -12.60
CA PRO A 443 -13.14 -0.87 -13.86
C PRO A 443 -14.66 -0.77 -13.64
N ASP A 444 -15.36 0.00 -14.47
CA ASP A 444 -16.82 0.07 -14.52
C ASP A 444 -17.43 -0.80 -15.62
N ASP A 445 -16.62 -1.27 -16.56
CA ASP A 445 -17.05 -2.15 -17.62
C ASP A 445 -16.92 -3.64 -17.23
N GLU A 446 -17.85 -4.46 -17.75
CA GLU A 446 -17.90 -5.89 -17.44
C GLU A 446 -16.65 -6.65 -17.91
N ALA A 447 -16.05 -6.26 -19.04
CA ALA A 447 -14.86 -6.90 -19.57
C ALA A 447 -13.63 -6.66 -18.65
N GLY A 448 -13.47 -5.42 -18.17
CA GLY A 448 -12.46 -5.04 -17.18
C GLY A 448 -12.61 -5.80 -15.87
N LEU A 449 -13.83 -5.86 -15.32
CA LEU A 449 -14.12 -6.61 -14.09
C LEU A 449 -13.88 -8.12 -14.27
N ARG A 450 -14.29 -8.69 -15.41
CA ARG A 450 -14.09 -10.12 -15.72
C ARG A 450 -12.60 -10.45 -15.80
N ARG A 451 -11.81 -9.68 -16.56
CA ARG A 451 -10.36 -9.88 -16.68
C ARG A 451 -9.69 -9.80 -15.31
N LEU A 452 -10.03 -8.76 -14.54
CA LEU A 452 -9.50 -8.57 -13.20
C LEU A 452 -9.87 -9.75 -12.29
N GLY A 453 -11.13 -10.17 -12.24
CA GLY A 453 -11.55 -11.33 -11.45
C GLY A 453 -10.81 -12.61 -11.85
N ARG A 454 -10.63 -12.87 -13.16
CA ARG A 454 -9.86 -14.03 -13.65
C ARG A 454 -8.39 -13.96 -13.27
N SER A 455 -7.79 -12.77 -13.22
CA SER A 455 -6.41 -12.58 -12.75
C SER A 455 -6.23 -12.90 -11.26
N LEU A 456 -7.32 -12.92 -10.49
CA LEU A 456 -7.34 -13.35 -9.09
C LEU A 456 -7.70 -14.84 -8.94
N GLY A 457 -7.86 -15.57 -10.04
CA GLY A 457 -8.26 -16.98 -10.04
C GLY A 457 -9.78 -17.23 -9.99
N LEU A 458 -10.62 -16.20 -10.04
CA LEU A 458 -12.08 -16.36 -10.09
C LEU A 458 -12.51 -16.85 -11.48
N ARG A 459 -13.31 -17.93 -11.58
CA ARG A 459 -13.60 -18.59 -12.86
C ARG A 459 -15.08 -18.73 -13.22
N ALA A 460 -15.97 -18.87 -12.25
CA ALA A 460 -17.38 -19.14 -12.53
C ALA A 460 -18.11 -17.87 -12.96
N ASP A 461 -18.15 -16.86 -12.11
CA ASP A 461 -18.66 -15.52 -12.43
C ASP A 461 -17.65 -14.45 -11.97
N PRO A 462 -16.54 -14.28 -12.71
CA PRO A 462 -15.38 -13.53 -12.21
C PRO A 462 -15.69 -12.06 -11.89
N ALA A 463 -16.56 -11.42 -12.67
CA ALA A 463 -16.92 -10.02 -12.46
C ALA A 463 -17.77 -9.85 -11.20
N ALA A 464 -18.84 -10.65 -11.04
CA ALA A 464 -19.71 -10.51 -9.88
C ALA A 464 -19.04 -11.01 -8.59
N GLU A 465 -18.23 -12.08 -8.65
CA GLU A 465 -17.43 -12.55 -7.52
C GLU A 465 -16.44 -11.49 -7.04
N LEU A 466 -15.70 -10.84 -7.95
CA LEU A 466 -14.78 -9.76 -7.61
C LEU A 466 -15.48 -8.62 -6.87
N VAL A 467 -16.62 -8.15 -7.40
CA VAL A 467 -17.37 -7.04 -6.79
C VAL A 467 -17.87 -7.41 -5.39
N ARG A 468 -18.31 -8.66 -5.18
CA ARG A 468 -18.72 -9.14 -3.85
C ARG A 468 -17.55 -9.18 -2.87
N GLU A 469 -16.42 -9.75 -3.26
CA GLU A 469 -15.24 -9.85 -2.41
C GLU A 469 -14.68 -8.49 -2.04
N TRP A 470 -14.61 -7.57 -3.01
CA TRP A 470 -14.19 -6.20 -2.75
C TRP A 470 -15.12 -5.49 -1.76
N LYS A 471 -16.44 -5.53 -1.95
CA LYS A 471 -17.39 -4.93 -1.00
C LYS A 471 -17.27 -5.53 0.40
N ARG A 472 -17.03 -6.84 0.49
CA ARG A 472 -16.79 -7.56 1.76
C ARG A 472 -15.56 -7.00 2.46
N HIS A 473 -14.42 -6.95 1.77
CA HIS A 473 -13.15 -6.48 2.34
C HIS A 473 -13.20 -4.99 2.72
N THR A 474 -13.73 -4.12 1.86
CA THR A 474 -13.88 -2.68 2.15
C THR A 474 -14.76 -2.44 3.37
N SER A 475 -15.85 -3.21 3.51
CA SER A 475 -16.74 -3.14 4.68
C SER A 475 -16.05 -3.61 5.97
N VAL A 476 -15.21 -4.65 5.89
CA VAL A 476 -14.37 -5.13 7.00
C VAL A 476 -13.37 -4.05 7.41
N VAL A 477 -12.63 -3.47 6.46
CA VAL A 477 -11.64 -2.41 6.74
C VAL A 477 -12.33 -1.22 7.38
N ARG A 478 -13.45 -0.74 6.84
CA ARG A 478 -14.19 0.39 7.42
C ARG A 478 -14.57 0.14 8.88
N ARG A 479 -15.22 -1.00 9.15
CA ARG A 479 -15.61 -1.40 10.51
C ARG A 479 -14.40 -1.51 11.45
N LEU A 480 -13.29 -2.09 10.98
CA LEU A 480 -12.10 -2.30 11.79
C LEU A 480 -11.32 -1.00 12.00
N HIS A 481 -11.18 -0.15 10.99
CA HIS A 481 -10.58 1.17 11.10
C HIS A 481 -11.27 1.99 12.19
N GLU A 482 -12.61 2.02 12.20
CA GLU A 482 -13.40 2.69 13.26
C GLU A 482 -13.19 2.03 14.63
N LYS A 483 -13.16 0.69 14.69
CA LYS A 483 -13.04 -0.09 15.93
C LYS A 483 -11.65 0.01 16.57
N LEU A 484 -10.59 -0.03 15.77
CA LEU A 484 -9.21 -0.20 16.23
C LEU A 484 -8.78 0.89 17.18
N PHE A 485 -9.30 2.11 17.02
CA PHE A 485 -8.95 3.26 17.86
C PHE A 485 -9.46 3.16 19.29
N TYR A 486 -10.60 2.52 19.50
CA TYR A 486 -11.36 2.72 20.73
C TYR A 486 -11.72 1.42 21.45
N ARG A 487 -11.84 0.30 20.74
CA ARG A 487 -12.20 -0.99 21.36
C ARG A 487 -11.11 -1.55 22.27
N PRO A 488 -9.80 -1.46 21.94
CA PRO A 488 -8.77 -1.96 22.84
C PRO A 488 -8.73 -1.24 24.21
N LEU A 489 -9.15 0.04 24.28
CA LEU A 489 -9.32 0.76 25.56
C LEU A 489 -10.38 0.12 26.47
N LEU A 490 -11.39 -0.49 25.88
CA LEU A 490 -12.46 -1.19 26.59
C LEU A 490 -12.02 -2.58 27.05
N ASP A 491 -11.28 -3.28 26.21
CA ASP A 491 -10.77 -4.62 26.54
C ASP A 491 -9.75 -4.56 27.70
N ALA A 492 -9.01 -3.45 27.83
CA ALA A 492 -8.12 -3.17 28.96
C ALA A 492 -8.85 -3.06 30.32
N VAL A 493 -10.13 -2.69 30.32
CA VAL A 493 -10.91 -2.40 31.55
C VAL A 493 -12.04 -3.39 31.81
N ALA A 494 -12.55 -4.09 30.79
CA ALA A 494 -13.77 -4.90 30.91
C ALA A 494 -13.54 -6.35 31.36
N GLN A 495 -12.30 -6.75 31.69
CA GLN A 495 -11.90 -8.13 32.09
C GLN A 495 -12.58 -9.23 31.26
N LEU A 496 -12.60 -9.08 29.93
CA LEU A 496 -13.30 -10.01 29.04
C LEU A 496 -12.54 -11.33 28.86
N ALA A 497 -13.26 -12.28 28.25
CA ALA A 497 -13.06 -13.73 28.23
C ALA A 497 -11.60 -14.20 28.07
N PRO A 498 -11.23 -15.37 28.62
CA PRO A 498 -9.88 -15.91 28.51
C PRO A 498 -9.52 -16.14 27.04
N GLY A 499 -8.45 -15.50 26.55
CA GLY A 499 -7.87 -15.78 25.22
C GLY A 499 -7.62 -14.58 24.31
N GLU A 500 -8.16 -13.39 24.61
CA GLU A 500 -7.84 -12.16 23.87
C GLU A 500 -6.65 -11.44 24.53
N ALA A 501 -5.64 -11.06 23.73
CA ALA A 501 -4.49 -10.30 24.21
C ALA A 501 -4.96 -8.92 24.69
N ARG A 502 -4.58 -8.55 25.92
CA ARG A 502 -5.01 -7.32 26.57
C ARG A 502 -3.92 -6.25 26.41
N LEU A 503 -4.30 -5.02 26.09
CA LEU A 503 -3.44 -3.87 26.31
C LEU A 503 -3.02 -3.82 27.79
N SER A 504 -1.76 -3.50 28.06
CA SER A 504 -1.36 -3.16 29.42
C SER A 504 -2.07 -1.89 29.89
N PRO A 505 -2.30 -1.71 31.21
CA PRO A 505 -2.86 -0.47 31.75
C PRO A 505 -2.07 0.77 31.30
N GLU A 506 -0.75 0.65 31.18
CA GLU A 506 0.14 1.69 30.68
C GLU A 506 -0.16 2.01 29.22
N ALA A 507 -0.18 1.02 28.33
CA ALA A 507 -0.47 1.23 26.91
C ALA A 507 -1.88 1.80 26.67
N ALA A 508 -2.86 1.44 27.51
CA ALA A 508 -4.20 2.03 27.48
C ALA A 508 -4.19 3.52 27.86
N ARG A 509 -3.36 3.92 28.83
CA ARG A 509 -3.19 5.33 29.21
C ARG A 509 -2.53 6.14 28.11
N GLU A 510 -1.45 5.63 27.50
CA GLU A 510 -0.77 6.31 26.38
C GLU A 510 -1.74 6.64 25.25
N ARG A 511 -2.62 5.68 24.95
CA ARG A 511 -3.64 5.84 23.92
C ARG A 511 -4.71 6.87 24.26
N LEU A 512 -5.16 6.93 25.51
CA LEU A 512 -6.10 7.97 25.97
C LEU A 512 -5.49 9.37 25.91
N VAL A 513 -4.22 9.51 26.31
CA VAL A 513 -3.48 10.79 26.17
C VAL A 513 -3.41 11.20 24.71
N ALA A 514 -3.06 10.27 23.82
CA ALA A 514 -3.00 10.54 22.38
C ALA A 514 -4.38 10.98 21.82
N LEU A 515 -5.48 10.44 22.35
CA LEU A 515 -6.86 10.81 22.02
C LEU A 515 -7.34 12.13 22.66
N GLY A 516 -6.49 12.82 23.43
CA GLY A 516 -6.81 14.13 24.02
C GLY A 516 -7.44 14.08 25.42
N TYR A 517 -7.45 12.92 26.09
CA TYR A 517 -7.88 12.83 27.50
C TYR A 517 -6.77 13.33 28.42
N ALA A 518 -7.09 14.34 29.22
CA ALA A 518 -6.17 14.95 30.18
C ALA A 518 -5.97 14.09 31.45
N ASP A 519 -7.00 13.34 31.88
CA ASP A 519 -6.89 12.38 32.98
C ASP A 519 -7.16 10.95 32.49
N PRO A 520 -6.18 10.30 31.83
CA PRO A 520 -6.33 8.93 31.34
C PRO A 520 -6.62 7.93 32.46
N ALA A 521 -6.24 8.24 33.72
CA ALA A 521 -6.54 7.38 34.86
C ALA A 521 -8.02 7.40 35.20
N ALA A 522 -8.64 8.59 35.24
CA ALA A 522 -10.07 8.75 35.45
C ALA A 522 -10.87 8.17 34.29
N ALA A 523 -10.47 8.44 33.05
CA ALA A 523 -11.10 7.88 31.87
C ALA A 523 -11.16 6.34 31.93
N LEU A 524 -10.06 5.65 32.25
CA LEU A 524 -10.06 4.20 32.42
C LEU A 524 -11.03 3.74 33.52
N ARG A 525 -11.10 4.42 34.67
CA ARG A 525 -12.08 4.10 35.74
C ARG A 525 -13.53 4.28 35.27
N HIS A 526 -13.80 5.27 34.40
CA HIS A 526 -15.14 5.47 33.85
C HIS A 526 -15.50 4.38 32.83
N LEU A 527 -14.55 3.98 31.99
CA LEU A 527 -14.74 2.88 31.05
C LEU A 527 -14.94 1.55 31.77
N GLU A 528 -14.15 1.27 32.82
CA GLU A 528 -14.32 0.08 33.66
C GLU A 528 -15.73 0.02 34.24
N ALA A 529 -16.22 1.13 34.80
CA ALA A 529 -17.57 1.18 35.37
C ALA A 529 -18.69 0.98 34.33
N LEU A 530 -18.49 1.39 33.08
CA LEU A 530 -19.51 1.27 32.03
C LEU A 530 -19.50 -0.10 31.34
N ALA A 531 -18.32 -0.69 31.19
CA ALA A 531 -18.10 -1.89 30.38
C ALA A 531 -18.00 -3.19 31.20
N SER A 532 -17.75 -3.11 32.51
CA SER A 532 -17.62 -4.29 33.38
C SER A 532 -18.97 -4.97 33.68
N GLY A 533 -18.91 -6.29 33.88
CA GLY A 533 -20.04 -7.11 34.27
C GLY A 533 -20.81 -7.78 33.12
N VAL A 534 -21.73 -8.68 33.47
CA VAL A 534 -22.46 -9.55 32.53
C VAL A 534 -23.85 -9.03 32.14
N THR A 535 -24.16 -7.78 32.48
CA THR A 535 -25.49 -7.21 32.24
C THR A 535 -25.72 -6.86 30.76
N ARG A 536 -26.98 -6.83 30.32
CA ARG A 536 -27.35 -6.34 28.97
C ARG A 536 -26.87 -4.90 28.73
N LYS A 537 -26.91 -4.04 29.76
CA LYS A 537 -26.34 -2.69 29.74
C LYS A 537 -24.85 -2.74 29.38
N ALA A 538 -24.05 -3.51 30.13
CA ALA A 538 -22.61 -3.62 29.89
C ALA A 538 -22.28 -4.19 28.51
N ALA A 539 -23.07 -5.14 27.99
CA ALA A 539 -22.89 -5.66 26.63
C ALA A 539 -23.16 -4.62 25.53
N ILE A 540 -24.22 -3.82 25.68
CA ILE A 540 -24.53 -2.73 24.75
C ILE A 540 -23.47 -1.63 24.85
N GLN A 541 -23.08 -1.24 26.06
CA GLN A 541 -22.04 -0.24 26.29
C GLN A 541 -20.69 -0.66 25.68
N ARG A 542 -20.26 -1.92 25.83
CA ARG A 542 -19.06 -2.44 25.16
C ARG A 542 -19.10 -2.32 23.64
N THR A 543 -20.30 -2.37 23.05
CA THR A 543 -20.48 -2.25 21.61
C THR A 543 -20.45 -0.78 21.15
N LEU A 544 -20.98 0.13 21.96
CA LEU A 544 -21.15 1.55 21.61
C LEU A 544 -19.99 2.44 22.03
N LEU A 545 -19.36 2.13 23.17
CA LEU A 545 -18.26 2.90 23.72
C LEU A 545 -17.10 3.11 22.74
N PRO A 546 -16.75 2.18 21.83
CA PRO A 546 -15.72 2.47 20.84
C PRO A 546 -16.09 3.71 20.00
N VAL A 547 -17.33 3.77 19.53
CA VAL A 547 -17.79 4.88 18.70
C VAL A 547 -17.92 6.17 19.51
N LEU A 548 -18.48 6.08 20.72
CA LEU A 548 -18.66 7.21 21.63
C LEU A 548 -17.34 7.85 22.06
N LEU A 549 -16.31 7.03 22.34
CA LEU A 549 -14.97 7.49 22.67
C LEU A 549 -14.37 8.35 21.54
N GLY A 550 -14.66 8.02 20.29
CA GLY A 550 -14.28 8.85 19.16
C GLY A 550 -14.96 10.20 19.14
N TRP A 551 -16.28 10.23 19.38
CA TRP A 551 -17.02 11.49 19.44
C TRP A 551 -16.60 12.36 20.63
N PHE A 552 -16.24 11.77 21.76
CA PHE A 552 -15.67 12.51 22.89
C PHE A 552 -14.27 13.03 22.57
N ALA A 553 -13.41 12.23 21.94
CA ALA A 553 -12.06 12.65 21.55
C ALA A 553 -12.08 13.84 20.56
N ASP A 554 -13.07 13.90 19.67
CA ASP A 554 -13.28 15.01 18.71
C ASP A 554 -13.92 16.27 19.36
N SER A 555 -14.15 16.28 20.68
CA SER A 555 -14.84 17.37 21.39
C SER A 555 -13.91 18.32 22.16
N ALA A 556 -14.46 19.39 22.73
CA ALA A 556 -13.69 20.37 23.51
C ALA A 556 -13.23 19.85 24.89
N ASP A 557 -13.93 18.88 25.47
CA ASP A 557 -13.61 18.29 26.78
C ASP A 557 -13.96 16.78 26.79
N PRO A 558 -13.05 15.93 26.30
CA PRO A 558 -13.27 14.48 26.22
C PRO A 558 -13.52 13.84 27.59
N ASP A 559 -12.81 14.29 28.63
CA ASP A 559 -12.93 13.80 30.00
C ASP A 559 -14.33 14.09 30.57
N ALA A 560 -14.82 15.32 30.42
CA ALA A 560 -16.16 15.68 30.85
C ALA A 560 -17.23 14.93 30.06
N GLY A 561 -17.07 14.78 28.75
CA GLY A 561 -17.96 14.00 27.89
C GLY A 561 -18.14 12.57 28.40
N LEU A 562 -17.04 11.87 28.64
CA LEU A 562 -17.04 10.48 29.14
C LEU A 562 -17.63 10.37 30.55
N LEU A 563 -17.28 11.28 31.46
CA LEU A 563 -17.84 11.33 32.82
C LEU A 563 -19.36 11.54 32.77
N ASN A 564 -19.83 12.50 31.99
CA ASN A 564 -21.25 12.84 31.90
C ASN A 564 -22.04 11.70 31.24
N PHE A 565 -21.47 11.06 30.23
CA PHE A 565 -22.05 9.87 29.62
C PHE A 565 -22.21 8.73 30.61
N ARG A 566 -21.19 8.50 31.46
CA ARG A 566 -21.30 7.52 32.55
C ARG A 566 -22.47 7.83 33.47
N LYS A 567 -22.58 9.08 33.93
CA LYS A 567 -23.64 9.51 34.84
C LYS A 567 -25.04 9.32 34.23
N VAL A 568 -25.23 9.72 32.98
CA VAL A 568 -26.51 9.52 32.25
C VAL A 568 -26.80 8.03 32.08
N SER A 569 -25.80 7.24 31.72
CA SER A 569 -25.93 5.78 31.58
C SER A 569 -26.22 5.09 32.91
N ASP A 570 -25.77 5.62 34.04
CA ASP A 570 -26.09 5.11 35.37
C ASP A 570 -27.52 5.46 35.79
N ALA A 571 -28.01 6.65 35.42
CA ALA A 571 -29.39 7.06 35.66
C ALA A 571 -30.41 6.30 34.78
N LEU A 572 -30.13 6.14 33.48
CA LEU A 572 -31.07 5.60 32.48
C LEU A 572 -30.78 4.17 32.03
N GLY A 573 -29.67 3.56 32.46
CA GLY A 573 -29.20 2.29 31.91
C GLY A 573 -30.09 1.07 32.17
N LYS A 574 -31.15 1.22 32.97
CA LYS A 574 -32.21 0.20 33.16
C LYS A 574 -33.42 0.42 32.25
N THR A 575 -33.46 1.53 31.54
CA THR A 575 -34.60 1.97 30.74
C THR A 575 -34.52 1.40 29.32
N PRO A 576 -35.44 0.53 28.89
CA PRO A 576 -35.33 -0.19 27.62
C PRO A 576 -35.31 0.70 26.38
N TRP A 577 -36.02 1.84 26.41
CA TRP A 577 -36.01 2.78 25.28
C TRP A 577 -34.66 3.46 25.12
N TYR A 578 -33.98 3.83 26.21
CA TYR A 578 -32.66 4.48 26.16
C TYR A 578 -31.60 3.55 25.55
N LEU A 579 -31.58 2.29 25.97
CA LEU A 579 -30.67 1.29 25.41
C LEU A 579 -30.97 0.96 23.94
N ARG A 580 -32.23 1.08 23.50
CA ARG A 580 -32.60 0.95 22.08
C ARG A 580 -32.18 2.18 21.28
N LEU A 581 -32.48 3.38 21.78
CA LEU A 581 -32.07 4.65 21.16
C LEU A 581 -30.57 4.65 20.87
N LEU A 582 -29.75 4.33 21.88
CA LEU A 582 -28.30 4.29 21.71
C LEU A 582 -27.80 3.24 20.72
N ARG A 583 -28.53 2.12 20.56
CA ARG A 583 -28.12 1.00 19.70
C ARG A 583 -28.61 1.16 18.26
N ASP A 584 -29.83 1.65 18.11
CA ASP A 584 -30.60 1.60 16.87
C ASP A 584 -30.58 2.98 16.15
N GLU A 585 -30.29 4.08 16.86
CA GLU A 585 -30.26 5.45 16.32
C GLU A 585 -28.89 6.11 16.52
N GLY A 586 -27.96 5.83 15.60
CA GLY A 586 -26.57 6.32 15.67
C GLY A 586 -26.44 7.85 15.73
N ALA A 587 -27.31 8.59 15.03
CA ALA A 587 -27.34 10.05 15.06
C ALA A 587 -27.71 10.60 16.45
N ALA A 588 -28.64 9.94 17.15
CA ALA A 588 -29.04 10.32 18.51
C ALA A 588 -27.86 10.17 19.49
N ALA A 589 -27.13 9.05 19.36
CA ALA A 589 -25.96 8.79 20.19
C ALA A 589 -24.82 9.80 19.90
N GLU A 590 -24.63 10.20 18.64
CA GLU A 590 -23.66 11.22 18.25
C GLU A 590 -24.02 12.60 18.82
N ASN A 591 -25.27 13.02 18.67
CA ASN A 591 -25.78 14.26 19.23
C ASN A 591 -25.62 14.28 20.75
N LEU A 592 -25.96 13.17 21.42
CA LEU A 592 -25.74 13.02 22.85
C LEU A 592 -24.26 13.19 23.21
N ALA A 593 -23.34 12.56 22.50
CA ALA A 593 -21.91 12.69 22.79
C ALA A 593 -21.41 14.13 22.63
N ARG A 594 -21.86 14.85 21.59
CA ARG A 594 -21.56 16.27 21.37
C ARG A 594 -22.12 17.15 22.49
N VAL A 595 -23.37 16.93 22.88
CA VAL A 595 -24.00 17.70 23.98
C VAL A 595 -23.30 17.46 25.31
N LEU A 596 -22.90 16.22 25.59
CA LEU A 596 -22.26 15.86 26.85
C LEU A 596 -20.85 16.46 27.02
N SER A 597 -20.23 16.85 25.91
CA SER A 597 -18.87 17.37 25.82
C SER A 597 -18.79 18.87 25.46
N ALA A 598 -19.92 19.53 25.16
CA ALA A 598 -19.97 20.93 24.73
C ALA A 598 -19.85 21.97 25.88
N GLY A 599 -19.71 21.53 27.14
CA GLY A 599 -19.60 22.40 28.33
C GLY A 599 -20.46 21.93 29.50
N ARG A 600 -20.56 22.71 30.58
CA ARG A 600 -21.21 22.27 31.83
C ARG A 600 -22.75 22.33 31.82
N LEU A 601 -23.34 23.31 31.13
CA LEU A 601 -24.77 23.62 31.25
C LEU A 601 -25.68 22.51 30.72
N ALA A 602 -25.46 22.03 29.50
CA ALA A 602 -26.33 21.06 28.87
C ALA A 602 -26.29 19.67 29.56
N PRO A 603 -25.12 19.13 29.94
CA PRO A 603 -25.05 17.93 30.77
C PRO A 603 -25.75 18.08 32.12
N ASP A 604 -25.62 19.22 32.80
CA ASP A 604 -26.28 19.45 34.09
C ASP A 604 -27.82 19.44 33.95
N LEU A 605 -28.35 20.00 32.86
CA LEU A 605 -29.78 19.93 32.55
C LEU A 605 -30.23 18.49 32.24
N LEU A 606 -29.45 17.74 31.46
CA LEU A 606 -29.71 16.33 31.19
C LEU A 606 -29.63 15.48 32.47
N MET A 607 -28.75 15.80 33.41
CA MET A 607 -28.68 15.09 34.69
C MET A 607 -29.88 15.35 35.59
N ARG A 608 -30.51 16.53 35.47
CA ARG A 608 -31.76 16.87 36.18
C ARG A 608 -33.00 16.24 35.53
N ALA A 609 -32.97 16.07 34.21
CA ALA A 609 -34.04 15.44 33.45
C ALA A 609 -33.48 14.46 32.40
N PRO A 610 -33.01 13.26 32.81
CA PRO A 610 -32.34 12.33 31.90
C PRO A 610 -33.23 11.88 30.73
N GLU A 611 -34.55 11.84 30.90
CA GLU A 611 -35.46 11.48 29.80
C GLU A 611 -35.43 12.47 28.63
N ALA A 612 -34.94 13.69 28.82
CA ALA A 612 -34.74 14.67 27.74
C ALA A 612 -33.73 14.21 26.68
N VAL A 613 -32.97 13.13 26.92
CA VAL A 613 -32.16 12.45 25.89
C VAL A 613 -33.02 12.02 24.69
N ALA A 614 -34.31 11.74 24.87
CA ALA A 614 -35.21 11.40 23.78
C ALA A 614 -35.41 12.54 22.76
N LEU A 615 -35.06 13.78 23.11
CA LEU A 615 -35.14 14.95 22.22
C LEU A 615 -33.94 15.07 21.28
N LEU A 616 -32.93 14.19 21.41
CA LEU A 616 -31.69 14.24 20.65
C LEU A 616 -31.66 13.29 19.44
N GLY A 617 -32.69 12.45 19.29
CA GLY A 617 -32.86 11.50 18.19
C GLY A 617 -33.55 12.06 16.96
#